data_AF-A0A819RM13-F1
#
_entry.id   AF-A0A819RM13-F1
#
_cell.length_a   1.000
_cell.length_b   1.000
_cell.length_c   1.000
_cell.angle_alpha   90.00
_cell.angle_beta   90.00
_cell.angle_gamma   90.00
#
_symmetry.space_group_name_H-M   'P 1'
#
loop_
_entity.id
_entity.type
_entity.pdbx_description
1 polymer ?
#
loop_
_entity_poly.entity_id
_entity_poly.type
_entity_poly.pdbx_seq_one_letter_code
_entity_poly.pdbx_strand_id
1 'polypeptide(L)' 'LQVPQSAKNLSEIQEYVRELNVIDNQRILNQLSNKLEPRQT' A
#
# COMPACT_ATOMS: atom_id res chain seq x y z
N LEU A 1 -9.08 34.61 -7.73
CA LEU A 1 -8.79 33.32 -8.38
C LEU A 1 -8.06 32.44 -7.38
N GLN A 2 -8.76 31.50 -6.77
CA GLN A 2 -8.23 30.62 -5.71
C GLN A 2 -7.44 29.50 -6.38
N VAL A 3 -6.13 29.45 -6.15
CA VAL A 3 -5.25 28.41 -6.70
C VAL A 3 -5.65 27.07 -6.05
N PRO A 4 -5.90 25.99 -6.81
CA PRO A 4 -6.26 24.70 -6.21
C PRO A 4 -5.11 24.22 -5.34
N GLN A 5 -5.36 23.98 -4.06
CA GLN A 5 -4.35 23.49 -3.10
C GLN A 5 -3.86 22.05 -3.39
N SER A 6 -4.30 21.41 -4.48
CA SER A 6 -3.98 20.03 -4.82
C SER A 6 -2.54 19.82 -5.35
N ALA A 7 -1.81 20.88 -5.66
CA ALA A 7 -0.45 20.78 -6.21
C ALA A 7 0.64 20.48 -5.15
N LYS A 8 0.31 20.53 -3.84
CA LYS A 8 1.33 20.46 -2.78
C LYS A 8 1.93 19.07 -2.55
N ASN A 9 1.28 18.00 -2.99
CA ASN A 9 1.72 16.63 -2.68
C ASN A 9 2.19 15.83 -3.90
N LEU A 10 2.40 16.47 -5.05
CA LEU A 10 2.78 15.72 -6.27
C LEU A 10 4.14 15.03 -6.13
N SER A 11 5.10 15.61 -5.41
CA SER A 11 6.41 14.97 -5.16
C SER A 11 6.26 13.74 -4.28
N GLU A 12 5.57 13.86 -3.15
CA GLU A 12 5.32 12.76 -2.21
C GLU A 12 4.54 11.62 -2.87
N ILE A 13 3.54 11.95 -3.70
CA ILE A 13 2.79 10.96 -4.47
C ILE A 13 3.70 10.26 -5.49
N GLN A 14 4.56 11.00 -6.20
CA GLN A 14 5.51 10.41 -7.15
C GLN A 14 6.51 9.49 -6.47
N GLU A 15 7.04 9.90 -5.32
CA GLU A 15 7.97 9.12 -4.50
C GLU A 15 7.29 7.82 -4.01
N TYR A 16 6.10 7.92 -3.41
CA TYR A 16 5.34 6.76 -2.95
C TYR A 16 5.08 5.75 -4.07
N VAL A 17 4.67 6.22 -5.25
CA VAL A 17 4.38 5.34 -6.40
C VAL A 17 5.63 4.68 -6.97
N ARG A 18 6.78 5.37 -6.96
CA ARG A 18 8.04 4.85 -7.50
C ARG A 18 8.76 3.89 -6.56
N GLU A 19 8.53 4.02 -5.26
CA GLU A 19 9.28 3.31 -4.22
C GLU A 19 8.38 2.43 -3.35
N LEU A 20 7.53 1.62 -4.00
CA LEU A 20 6.64 0.69 -3.30
C LEU A 20 7.44 -0.41 -2.59
N ASN A 21 7.30 -0.48 -1.27
CA ASN A 21 7.74 -1.62 -0.48
C ASN A 21 6.63 -2.67 -0.45
N VAL A 22 6.82 -3.75 -1.20
CA VAL A 22 5.85 -4.85 -1.33
C VAL A 22 6.30 -6.08 -0.55
N ILE A 23 5.34 -6.92 -0.15
CA ILE A 23 5.63 -8.27 0.34
C ILE A 23 5.51 -9.21 -0.86
N ASP A 24 6.64 -9.73 -1.32
CA ASP A 24 6.73 -10.67 -2.45
C ASP A 24 6.73 -12.15 -2.00
N ASN A 25 7.08 -12.41 -0.75
CA ASN A 25 7.11 -13.75 -0.18
C ASN A 25 5.69 -14.30 0.03
N GLN A 26 5.26 -15.13 -0.93
CA GLN A 26 3.94 -15.75 -0.92
C GLN A 26 3.66 -16.56 0.37
N ARG A 27 4.68 -17.16 0.99
CA ARG A 27 4.49 -17.89 2.26
C ARG A 27 4.07 -16.93 3.37
N ILE A 28 4.68 -15.74 3.44
CA ILE A 28 4.33 -14.71 4.43
C ILE A 28 2.91 -14.22 4.17
N LEU A 29 2.57 -13.91 2.91
CA LEU A 29 1.21 -13.49 2.53
C LEU A 29 0.15 -14.52 2.96
N ASN A 30 0.39 -15.81 2.70
CA ASN A 30 -0.53 -16.88 3.09
C ASN A 30 -0.66 -16.99 4.62
N GLN A 31 0.44 -16.86 5.36
CA GLN A 31 0.41 -16.89 6.82
C GLN A 31 -0.37 -15.71 7.41
N LEU A 32 -0.22 -14.51 6.85
CA LEU A 32 -0.98 -13.34 7.26
C LEU A 32 -2.47 -13.53 6.95
N SER A 33 -2.80 -13.97 5.73
CA SER A 33 -4.18 -14.25 5.31
C SER A 33 -4.87 -15.27 6.23
N ASN A 34 -4.23 -16.40 6.54
CA ASN A 34 -4.79 -17.42 7.41
C ASN A 34 -5.02 -16.95 8.86
N LYS A 35 -4.29 -15.94 9.33
CA LYS A 35 -4.51 -15.33 10.66
C LYS A 35 -5.70 -14.37 10.66
N LEU A 36 -5.91 -13.68 9.54
CA LEU A 36 -7.05 -12.75 9.37
C LEU A 36 -8.36 -13.52 9.22
N GLU A 37 -8.35 -14.58 8.41
CA GLU A 37 -9.51 -15.43 8.15
C GLU A 37 -9.15 -16.91 8.40
N PRO A 38 -9.15 -17.36 9.67
CA PRO A 38 -8.89 -18.76 10.00
C PRO A 38 -9.97 -19.66 9.39
N ARG A 39 -9.58 -20.76 8.74
CA ARG A 39 -10.55 -21.75 8.27
C ARG A 39 -11.28 -22.34 9.47
N GLN A 40 -12.60 -22.14 9.51
CA GLN A 40 -13.49 -22.89 10.37
C GLN A 40 -13.71 -24.24 9.70
N THR A 41 -12.93 -25.23 10.12
CA THR A 41 -13.16 -26.66 9.80
C THR A 41 -13.74 -27.35 11.00
#